data_AF-A0AAW0XRR6-F1
#
_entry.id   AF-A0AAW0XRR6-F1
#
_cell.length_a   1.000
_cell.length_b   1.000
_cell.length_c   1.000
_cell.angle_alpha   90.00
_cell.angle_beta   90.00
_cell.angle_gamma   90.00
#
_symmetry.space_group_name_H-M   'P 1'
#
loop_
_entity.id
_entity.type
_entity.pdbx_description
1 polymer ?
#
loop_
_entity_poly.entity_id
_entity_poly.type
_entity_poly.pdbx_seq_one_letter_code
_entity_poly.pdbx_strand_id
1 'polypeptide(L)'
;KDVEANVTVAVRVLTPDTLAHAAPIILTPTTPAHLTQGWTPQGGGGLGRVMEGVLRAVGDAAHTVQVVSMYPYGGQIHPDHPQPSSSTADLTHSRPRATTPTVHSACVWVSVKKERGDFMDPVKLKGLMALHSHQIEALTNLTVVRESSTVVR
;
A
#
# COMPACT_ATOMS: atom_id res chain seq x y z
N LYS A 1 -36.61 -1.85 -15.80
CA LYS A 1 -36.12 -0.90 -14.77
C LYS A 1 -34.62 -0.80 -15.00
N ASP A 2 -34.22 0.11 -15.87
CA ASP A 2 -32.83 0.32 -16.25
C ASP A 2 -32.10 1.08 -15.15
N VAL A 3 -31.01 0.51 -14.67
CA VAL A 3 -30.07 1.18 -13.75
C VAL A 3 -29.00 1.81 -14.63
N GLU A 4 -29.17 3.08 -15.00
CA GLU A 4 -28.08 3.89 -15.53
C GLU A 4 -27.16 4.27 -14.36
N ALA A 5 -26.16 3.42 -14.09
CA ALA A 5 -25.09 3.79 -13.19
C ALA A 5 -24.13 4.72 -13.94
N ASN A 6 -24.27 6.03 -13.76
CA ASN A 6 -23.26 7.00 -14.17
C ASN A 6 -22.02 6.82 -13.28
N VAL A 7 -21.11 5.96 -13.69
CA VAL A 7 -19.83 5.73 -13.01
C VAL A 7 -18.83 6.77 -13.51
N THR A 8 -18.56 7.79 -12.69
CA THR A 8 -17.44 8.72 -12.93
C THR A 8 -16.18 8.14 -12.31
N VAL A 9 -15.22 7.75 -13.15
CA VAL A 9 -13.90 7.29 -12.70
C VAL A 9 -12.97 8.50 -12.63
N ALA A 10 -12.58 8.88 -11.41
CA ALA A 10 -11.54 9.88 -11.22
C ALA A 10 -10.16 9.23 -11.39
N VAL A 11 -9.51 9.48 -12.52
CA VAL A 11 -8.12 9.05 -12.76
C VAL A 11 -7.18 10.18 -12.37
N ARG A 12 -6.26 9.91 -11.46
CA ARG A 12 -5.21 10.85 -11.08
C ARG A 12 -3.89 10.42 -11.69
N VAL A 13 -3.31 11.26 -12.54
CA VAL A 13 -1.97 11.04 -13.09
C VAL A 13 -0.95 11.30 -11.98
N LEU A 14 -0.12 10.31 -11.68
CA LEU A 14 1.00 10.46 -10.74
C LEU A 14 2.19 11.07 -11.47
N THR A 15 2.84 12.05 -10.85
CA THR A 15 4.06 12.65 -11.42
C THR A 15 5.26 11.71 -11.22
N PRO A 16 6.31 11.77 -12.06
CA PRO A 16 7.53 11.01 -11.83
C PRO A 16 8.11 11.20 -10.42
N ASP A 17 8.05 12.43 -9.90
CA ASP A 17 8.50 12.76 -8.54
C ASP A 17 7.71 12.00 -7.47
N THR A 18 6.41 11.80 -7.68
CA THR A 18 5.57 11.00 -6.78
C THR A 18 6.08 9.56 -6.68
N LEU A 19 6.51 8.98 -7.81
CA LEU A 19 7.03 7.61 -7.87
C LEU A 19 8.40 7.52 -7.20
N ALA A 20 9.27 8.50 -7.46
CA ALA A 20 10.63 8.53 -6.92
C ALA A 20 10.69 8.66 -5.39
N HIS A 21 9.65 9.23 -4.77
CA HIS A 21 9.55 9.45 -3.32
C HIS A 21 8.59 8.50 -2.62
N ALA A 22 8.17 7.43 -3.30
CA ALA A 22 7.29 6.44 -2.71
C ALA A 22 8.06 5.50 -1.78
N ALA A 23 7.44 5.14 -0.65
CA ALA A 23 7.92 4.12 0.27
C ALA A 23 6.85 3.03 0.48
N PRO A 24 7.24 1.76 0.62
CA PRO A 24 6.29 0.67 0.82
C PRO A 24 5.83 0.56 2.28
N ILE A 25 4.55 0.21 2.46
CA ILE A 25 3.96 -0.22 3.73
C ILE A 25 3.31 -1.58 3.49
N ILE A 26 3.80 -2.60 4.19
CA ILE A 26 3.27 -3.97 4.07
C ILE A 26 2.33 -4.23 5.25
N LEU A 27 1.11 -4.66 4.96
CA LEU A 27 0.03 -4.84 5.92
C LEU A 27 -0.45 -6.29 5.92
N THR A 28 -0.67 -6.86 7.12
CA THR A 28 -1.13 -8.25 7.29
C THR A 28 -1.99 -8.40 8.55
N PRO A 29 -3.03 -9.26 8.57
CA PRO A 29 -3.59 -10.03 7.46
C PRO A 29 -4.56 -9.19 6.62
N THR A 30 -4.28 -9.00 5.32
CA THR A 30 -5.22 -8.30 4.42
C THR A 30 -4.96 -8.58 2.94
N THR A 31 -5.87 -8.13 2.08
CA THR A 31 -5.71 -8.10 0.61
C THR A 31 -5.96 -6.67 0.11
N PRO A 32 -5.48 -6.31 -1.10
CA PRO A 32 -5.81 -5.02 -1.69
C PRO A 32 -7.32 -4.75 -1.76
N ALA A 33 -8.10 -5.75 -2.18
CA ALA A 33 -9.56 -5.64 -2.28
C ALA A 33 -10.20 -5.28 -0.94
N HIS A 34 -9.77 -5.94 0.15
CA HIS A 34 -10.27 -5.68 1.49
C HIS A 34 -9.83 -4.30 2.02
N LEU A 35 -8.61 -3.85 1.70
CA LEU A 35 -8.16 -2.50 2.04
C LEU A 35 -8.97 -1.42 1.33
N THR A 36 -9.28 -1.60 0.05
CA THR A 36 -10.03 -0.63 -0.76
C THR A 36 -11.53 -0.68 -0.53
N GLN A 37 -12.04 -1.68 0.21
CA GLN A 37 -13.47 -1.81 0.47
C GLN A 37 -13.99 -0.60 1.24
N GLY A 38 -14.96 0.11 0.64
CA GLY A 38 -15.54 1.33 1.22
C GLY A 38 -14.61 2.54 1.22
N TRP A 39 -13.49 2.49 0.49
CA TRP A 39 -12.60 3.64 0.32
C TRP A 39 -13.13 4.63 -0.72
N THR A 40 -13.00 5.92 -0.43
CA THR A 40 -13.18 7.02 -1.38
C THR A 40 -11.95 7.92 -1.35
N PRO A 41 -11.74 8.78 -2.37
CA PRO A 41 -10.63 9.75 -2.37
C PRO A 41 -10.62 10.69 -1.17
N GLN A 42 -11.77 10.92 -0.53
CA GLN A 42 -11.93 11.74 0.66
C GLN A 42 -11.69 10.96 1.97
N GLY A 43 -11.56 9.63 1.90
CA GLY A 43 -11.29 8.76 3.05
C GLY A 43 -12.20 7.52 3.11
N GLY A 44 -12.19 6.84 4.26
CA GLY A 44 -13.00 5.63 4.47
C GLY A 44 -12.28 4.32 4.13
N GLY A 45 -12.89 3.20 4.51
CA GLY A 45 -12.32 1.86 4.32
C GLY A 45 -11.01 1.61 5.09
N GLY A 46 -10.34 0.51 4.78
CA GLY A 46 -9.04 0.18 5.35
C GLY A 46 -7.93 1.13 4.87
N LEU A 47 -7.94 1.46 3.57
CA LEU A 47 -6.95 2.34 2.95
C LEU A 47 -7.01 3.78 3.50
N GLY A 48 -8.20 4.30 3.80
CA GLY A 48 -8.33 5.61 4.43
C GLY A 48 -7.69 5.66 5.81
N ARG A 49 -7.86 4.59 6.61
CA ARG A 49 -7.21 4.44 7.93
C ARG A 49 -5.70 4.29 7.83
N VAL A 50 -5.19 3.63 6.77
CA VAL A 50 -3.76 3.59 6.47
C VAL A 50 -3.24 5.01 6.20
N MET A 51 -3.90 5.76 5.29
CA MET A 51 -3.50 7.12 4.95
C MET A 51 -3.53 8.05 6.16
N GLU A 52 -4.55 7.91 7.02
CA GLU A 52 -4.64 8.65 8.28
C GLU A 52 -3.48 8.30 9.23
N GLY A 53 -3.15 7.02 9.36
CA GLY A 53 -1.99 6.58 10.15
C GLY A 53 -0.67 7.14 9.62
N VAL A 54 -0.49 7.17 8.29
CA VAL A 54 0.68 7.80 7.66
C VAL A 54 0.74 9.29 7.98
N LEU A 55 -0.38 10.02 7.87
CA LEU A 55 -0.47 11.44 8.22
C LEU A 55 -0.10 11.71 9.68
N ARG A 56 -0.61 10.89 10.61
CA ARG A 56 -0.27 11.00 12.04
C ARG A 56 1.21 10.73 12.30
N ALA A 57 1.78 9.76 11.59
CA ALA A 57 3.19 9.41 11.71
C ALA A 57 4.14 10.49 11.18
N VAL A 58 3.75 11.23 10.14
CA VAL A 58 4.53 12.40 9.67
C VAL A 58 4.29 13.65 10.52
N GLY A 59 3.21 13.70 11.29
CA GLY A 59 3.01 14.67 12.39
C GLY A 59 2.58 16.07 11.95
N ASP A 60 2.20 16.28 10.69
CA ASP A 60 1.78 17.58 10.18
C ASP A 60 0.62 17.44 9.19
N ALA A 61 -0.50 18.09 9.54
CA ALA A 61 -1.77 18.03 8.84
C ALA A 61 -1.78 18.74 7.48
N ALA A 62 -0.78 19.57 7.19
CA ALA A 62 -0.63 20.22 5.88
C ALA A 62 -0.04 19.27 4.82
N HIS A 63 0.45 18.09 5.23
CA HIS A 63 0.92 17.05 4.30
C HIS A 63 -0.26 16.35 3.60
N THR A 64 0.00 15.89 2.38
CA THR A 64 -0.93 15.05 1.62
C THR A 64 -0.30 13.70 1.32
N VAL A 65 -0.96 12.61 1.71
CA VAL A 65 -0.56 11.25 1.37
C VAL A 65 -1.10 10.88 -0.01
N GLN A 66 -0.26 10.29 -0.85
CA GLN A 66 -0.64 9.79 -2.17
C GLN A 66 -0.36 8.30 -2.23
N VAL A 67 -1.38 7.52 -2.57
CA VAL A 67 -1.22 6.08 -2.85
C VAL A 67 -0.74 5.95 -4.29
N VAL A 68 0.43 5.36 -4.45
CA VAL A 68 1.11 5.19 -5.75
C VAL A 68 0.71 3.88 -6.40
N SER A 69 0.74 2.80 -5.62
CA SER A 69 0.42 1.45 -6.08
C SER A 69 -0.02 0.60 -4.91
N MET A 70 -0.84 -0.42 -5.19
CA MET A 70 -1.24 -1.42 -4.22
C MET A 70 -1.36 -2.79 -4.88
N TYR A 71 -0.77 -3.82 -4.26
CA TYR A 71 -0.80 -5.18 -4.79
C TYR A 71 -0.73 -6.22 -3.67
N PRO A 72 -1.18 -7.48 -3.92
CA PRO A 72 -1.03 -8.56 -2.98
C PRO A 72 0.46 -8.84 -2.72
N TYR A 73 0.85 -8.98 -1.45
CA TYR A 73 2.22 -9.27 -1.07
C TYR A 73 2.36 -10.74 -0.65
N GLY A 74 3.10 -11.51 -1.44
CA GLY A 74 3.28 -12.96 -1.27
C GLY A 74 4.54 -13.39 -0.49
N GLY A 75 5.25 -12.46 0.15
CA GLY A 75 6.43 -12.78 0.97
C GLY A 75 7.76 -12.94 0.21
N GLN A 76 7.80 -12.74 -1.11
CA GLN A 76 9.06 -12.58 -1.85
C GLN A 76 9.30 -11.10 -2.20
N ILE A 77 10.34 -10.52 -1.60
CA ILE A 77 10.83 -9.17 -1.92
C ILE A 77 11.54 -9.27 -3.28
N HIS A 78 10.95 -8.68 -4.33
CA HIS A 78 11.68 -8.37 -5.56
C HIS A 78 12.22 -6.94 -5.44
N PRO A 79 13.55 -6.72 -5.45
CA PRO A 79 14.14 -5.38 -5.34
C PRO A 79 13.91 -4.51 -6.58
N ASP A 80 13.52 -5.08 -7.72
CA ASP A 80 13.44 -4.39 -9.01
C ASP A 80 12.14 -4.71 -9.76
N HIS A 81 11.03 -3.99 -9.51
CA HIS A 81 9.98 -4.04 -10.52
C HIS A 81 9.15 -2.76 -10.74
N PRO A 82 9.28 -2.16 -11.94
CA PRO A 82 8.20 -1.53 -12.68
C PRO A 82 7.60 -2.47 -13.76
N GLN A 83 6.27 -2.36 -13.93
CA GLN A 83 5.40 -2.76 -15.06
C GLN A 83 4.81 -4.19 -15.18
N PRO A 84 3.58 -4.29 -15.74
CA PRO A 84 2.72 -5.46 -15.70
C PRO A 84 3.10 -6.45 -16.80
N SER A 85 3.29 -7.70 -16.42
CA SER A 85 3.34 -8.81 -17.36
C SER A 85 2.00 -9.52 -17.35
N SER A 86 1.18 -9.24 -18.35
CA SER A 86 0.19 -10.18 -18.85
C SER A 86 0.92 -11.49 -19.16
N SER A 87 0.59 -12.58 -18.46
CA SER A 87 0.85 -13.91 -19.01
C SER A 87 -0.14 -14.93 -18.47
N THR A 88 -1.06 -15.27 -19.37
CA THR A 88 -1.43 -16.62 -19.80
C THR A 88 -1.39 -17.73 -18.75
N ALA A 89 -2.57 -18.28 -18.50
CA ALA A 89 -2.79 -19.52 -17.79
C ALA A 89 -1.91 -20.64 -18.34
N ASP A 90 -1.15 -21.29 -17.46
CA ASP A 90 -0.67 -22.64 -17.68
C ASP A 90 -1.22 -23.54 -16.58
N LEU A 91 -2.09 -24.46 -17.01
CA LEU A 91 -2.62 -25.54 -16.20
C LEU A 91 -1.51 -26.58 -16.02
N THR A 92 -1.00 -26.76 -14.80
CA THR A 92 -0.27 -27.99 -14.49
C THR A 92 -0.67 -28.52 -13.11
N HIS A 93 -1.17 -29.75 -13.16
CA HIS A 93 -1.73 -30.55 -12.09
C HIS A 93 -0.73 -30.71 -10.93
N SER A 94 -1.11 -30.37 -9.69
CA SER A 94 -0.32 -30.66 -8.50
C SER A 94 -1.21 -30.94 -7.28
N ARG A 95 -1.21 -32.21 -6.88
CA ARG A 95 -1.61 -32.86 -5.61
C ARG A 95 -1.98 -31.92 -4.44
N PRO A 96 -3.13 -32.12 -3.76
CA PRO A 96 -3.49 -31.30 -2.60
C PRO A 96 -2.56 -31.62 -1.42
N ARG A 97 -1.56 -30.77 -1.22
CA ARG A 97 -0.79 -30.66 0.03
C ARG A 97 -1.68 -29.91 1.03
N ALA A 98 -1.78 -30.42 2.26
CA ALA A 98 -2.53 -29.79 3.33
C ALA A 98 -2.23 -28.28 3.39
N THR A 99 -3.25 -27.46 3.12
CA THR A 99 -3.13 -26.01 3.09
C THR A 99 -3.04 -25.51 4.51
N THR A 100 -1.83 -25.17 4.95
CA THR A 100 -1.65 -24.16 5.99
C THR A 100 -2.42 -22.90 5.55
N PRO A 101 -3.19 -22.24 6.44
CA PRO A 101 -3.88 -21.01 6.08
C PRO A 101 -2.84 -19.98 5.61
N THR A 102 -2.88 -19.64 4.32
CA THR A 102 -2.02 -18.61 3.73
C THR A 102 -2.46 -17.27 4.30
N VAL A 103 -1.64 -16.68 5.16
CA VAL A 103 -1.87 -15.32 5.66
C VAL A 103 -1.63 -14.35 4.51
N HIS A 104 -2.69 -13.73 4.02
CA HIS A 104 -2.61 -12.76 2.93
C HIS A 104 -2.05 -11.43 3.43
N SER A 105 -1.21 -10.79 2.62
CA SER A 105 -0.70 -9.45 2.89
C SER A 105 -0.93 -8.54 1.69
N ALA A 106 -0.90 -7.23 1.92
CA ALA A 106 -0.93 -6.21 0.88
C ALA A 106 0.26 -5.27 1.03
N CYS A 107 0.87 -4.90 -0.09
CA CYS A 107 1.88 -3.83 -0.15
C CYS A 107 1.20 -2.57 -0.69
N VAL A 108 1.36 -1.46 0.04
CA VAL A 108 0.87 -0.14 -0.34
C VAL A 108 2.08 0.78 -0.49
N TRP A 109 2.31 1.27 -1.70
CA TRP A 109 3.32 2.30 -1.94
C TRP A 109 2.70 3.67 -1.72
N VAL A 110 3.30 4.45 -0.83
CA VAL A 110 2.82 5.80 -0.51
C VAL A 110 3.92 6.82 -0.66
N SER A 111 3.58 8.00 -1.17
CA SER A 111 4.44 9.18 -1.08
C SER A 111 3.73 10.28 -0.31
N VAL A 112 4.53 11.15 0.32
CA VAL A 112 4.01 12.27 1.11
C VAL A 112 4.44 13.56 0.46
N LYS A 113 3.46 14.33 -0.02
CA LYS A 113 3.67 15.69 -0.53
C LYS A 113 3.56 16.67 0.64
N LYS A 114 4.59 17.50 0.83
CA LYS A 114 4.63 18.59 1.81
C LYS A 114 3.79 19.76 1.32
N GLU A 115 3.39 20.62 2.24
CA GLU A 115 2.62 21.83 1.94
C GLU A 115 3.28 22.69 0.85
N ARG A 116 4.61 22.84 0.91
CA ARG A 116 5.41 23.64 -0.04
C ARG A 116 5.46 23.07 -1.47
N GLY A 117 4.92 21.88 -1.70
CA GLY A 117 4.88 21.23 -3.01
C GLY A 117 5.89 20.10 -3.19
N ASP A 118 6.99 20.11 -2.41
CA ASP A 118 8.02 19.08 -2.47
C ASP A 118 7.57 17.76 -1.81
N PHE A 119 8.25 16.66 -2.14
CA PHE A 119 8.00 15.38 -1.51
C PHE A 119 8.90 15.14 -0.29
N MET A 120 8.44 14.26 0.60
CA MET A 120 9.27 13.73 1.67
C MET A 120 10.32 12.78 1.11
N ASP A 121 11.56 12.88 1.60
CA ASP A 121 12.61 11.91 1.29
C ASP A 121 12.12 10.48 1.63
N PRO A 122 12.26 9.51 0.70
CA PRO A 122 11.72 8.17 0.89
C PRO A 122 12.39 7.40 2.04
N VAL A 123 13.67 7.69 2.34
CA VAL A 123 14.38 7.08 3.49
C VAL A 123 13.83 7.62 4.79
N LYS A 124 13.60 8.95 4.87
CA LYS A 124 12.93 9.58 6.01
C LYS A 124 11.51 9.04 6.19
N LEU A 125 10.75 8.91 5.10
CA LEU A 125 9.39 8.38 5.15
C LEU A 125 9.38 6.94 5.67
N LYS A 126 10.24 6.06 5.12
CA LYS A 126 10.40 4.68 5.59
C LYS A 126 10.76 4.63 7.08
N GLY A 127 11.70 5.48 7.51
CA GLY A 127 12.10 5.59 8.93
C GLY A 127 10.94 6.00 9.84
N LEU A 128 10.15 7.00 9.44
CA LEU A 128 8.97 7.42 10.18
C LEU A 128 7.89 6.33 10.22
N MET A 129 7.65 5.62 9.12
CA MET A 129 6.70 4.50 9.10
C MET A 129 7.14 3.36 10.02
N ALA A 130 8.44 3.07 10.08
CA ALA A 130 8.98 2.06 10.99
C ALA A 130 8.83 2.49 12.46
N LEU A 131 9.12 3.75 12.77
CA LEU A 131 9.04 4.31 14.13
C LEU A 131 7.58 4.37 14.64
N HIS A 132 6.66 4.76 13.77
CA HIS A 132 5.25 4.98 14.10
C HIS A 132 4.34 3.85 13.63
N SER A 133 4.88 2.66 13.36
CA SER A 133 4.10 1.53 12.83
C SER A 133 2.87 1.22 13.70
N HIS A 134 3.02 1.30 15.02
CA HIS A 134 1.94 1.11 16.00
C HIS A 134 0.73 2.03 15.78
N GLN A 135 0.90 3.23 15.24
CA GLN A 135 -0.20 4.15 14.95
C GLN A 135 -1.05 3.65 13.77
N ILE A 136 -0.39 3.13 12.74
CA ILE A 136 -1.05 2.52 11.58
C ILE A 136 -1.74 1.22 12.02
N GLU A 137 -1.08 0.42 12.85
CA GLU A 137 -1.65 -0.83 13.38
C GLU A 137 -2.90 -0.57 14.22
N ALA A 138 -2.85 0.42 15.12
CA ALA A 138 -3.99 0.80 15.96
C ALA A 138 -5.21 1.26 15.15
N LEU A 139 -5.00 1.96 14.04
CA LEU A 139 -6.09 2.43 13.18
C LEU A 139 -6.63 1.33 12.27
N THR A 140 -5.79 0.43 11.80
CA THR A 140 -6.17 -0.56 10.78
C THR A 140 -6.56 -1.91 11.37
N ASN A 141 -6.15 -2.20 12.60
CA ASN A 141 -6.15 -3.54 13.19
C ASN A 141 -5.38 -4.57 12.33
N LEU A 142 -4.35 -4.10 11.63
CA LEU A 142 -3.42 -4.90 10.84
C LEU A 142 -2.03 -4.74 11.42
N THR A 143 -1.20 -5.75 11.31
CA THR A 143 0.24 -5.68 11.60
C THR A 143 0.96 -5.03 10.43
N VAL A 144 1.87 -4.10 10.73
CA VAL A 144 2.78 -3.52 9.73
C VAL A 144 4.04 -4.37 9.70
N VAL A 145 4.30 -5.04 8.58
CA VAL A 145 5.52 -5.86 8.42
C VAL A 145 6.70 -4.93 8.25
N ARG A 146 7.59 -4.93 9.25
CA ARG A 146 8.87 -4.22 9.20
C ARG A 146 9.82 -5.01 8.33
N GLU A 147 10.29 -4.41 7.25
CA GLU A 147 11.39 -4.99 6.47
C GLU A 147 12.63 -5.02 7.36
N SER A 148 12.95 -6.21 7.87
CA SER A 148 14.23 -6.44 8.54
C SER A 148 15.26 -6.42 7.43
N SER A 149 16.09 -5.39 7.37
CA SER A 149 17.27 -5.38 6.52
C SER A 149 18.14 -6.56 6.95
N THR A 150 18.01 -7.70 6.28
CA THR A 150 19.04 -8.72 6.34
C THR A 150 20.27 -8.10 5.70
N VAL A 151 21.17 -7.61 6.53
CA VAL A 151 22.53 -7.27 6.13
C VAL A 151 23.12 -8.54 5.54
N VAL A 152 23.23 -8.58 4.21
CA VAL A 152 24.03 -9.58 3.53
C VAL A 152 25.47 -9.30 3.98
N ARG A 153 26.01 -10.22 4.78
CA ARG A 153 27.41 -10.23 5.19
C ARG A 153 28.30 -10.71 4.06
#